data_AF-A0A158EUS8-F1
#
_entry.id   AF-A0A158EUS8-F1
#
_cell.length_a   1.000
_cell.length_b   1.000
_cell.length_c   1.000
_cell.angle_alpha   90.00
_cell.angle_beta   90.00
_cell.angle_gamma   90.00
#
_symmetry.space_group_name_H-M   'P 1'
#
loop_
_entity.id
_entity.type
_entity.pdbx_description
1 polymer ?
#
loop_
_entity_poly.entity_id
_entity_poly.type
_entity_poly.pdbx_seq_one_letter_code
_entity_poly.pdbx_strand_id
1 'polypeptide(L)'
;MAAAITAAVCRSDEAGGPSSSKAWFRRLITRGKIKRFGTGFTLIELMIVLAIVGVVAAYAIPAYQDYLARSRVGEGLSLASSARLAVAENAASGSDLGGGYASPPGTRNVESIHVDDTNGQVTIAFSTRVAPAGSNTLVLVPSTPDNAETPTARTVLTKGSVQAGSITWECFAATKTASSLPAPGAGPSPSEAPTLPPNLAPPECRT
;
A
#
# COMPACT_ATOMS: atom_id res chain seq x y z
N MET A 1 43.51 43.25 17.28
CA MET A 1 42.55 44.37 17.14
C MET A 1 41.24 43.88 17.74
N ALA A 2 40.85 44.50 18.86
CA ALA A 2 39.81 44.03 19.78
C ALA A 2 38.43 44.56 19.41
N ALA A 3 37.37 43.78 19.69
CA ALA A 3 36.07 44.30 20.09
C ALA A 3 35.25 43.19 20.78
N ALA A 4 35.09 43.33 22.09
CA ALA A 4 34.14 42.59 22.92
C ALA A 4 32.92 43.49 23.17
N ILE A 5 31.70 42.99 23.00
CA ILE A 5 30.45 43.62 23.50
C ILE A 5 29.47 42.46 23.82
N THR A 6 29.39 42.01 25.07
CA THR A 6 28.47 42.41 26.16
C THR A 6 27.13 41.68 26.14
N ALA A 7 26.88 40.93 27.22
CA ALA A 7 25.66 40.22 27.55
C ALA A 7 24.47 41.15 27.81
N ALA A 8 23.27 40.71 27.43
CA ALA A 8 22.01 41.25 27.94
C ALA A 8 21.27 40.13 28.69
N VAL A 9 21.52 40.09 29.99
CA VAL A 9 20.70 39.37 30.98
C VAL A 9 19.42 40.17 31.16
N CYS A 10 18.26 39.61 30.81
CA CYS A 10 16.98 40.13 31.27
C CYS A 10 16.67 39.51 32.64
N ARG A 11 16.84 40.32 33.69
CA ARG A 11 16.35 40.04 35.05
C ARG A 11 15.39 41.17 35.46
N SER A 12 14.19 40.79 35.84
CA SER A 12 13.24 41.51 36.70
C SER A 12 12.33 40.41 37.24
N ASP A 13 12.66 39.82 38.39
CA ASP A 13 12.20 40.24 39.73
C ASP A 13 10.70 40.53 39.74
N GLU A 14 9.91 39.57 40.26
CA GLU A 14 8.92 39.82 41.32
C GLU A 14 8.75 38.54 42.19
N ALA A 15 9.07 38.70 43.47
CA ALA A 15 8.32 38.32 44.67
C ALA A 15 7.41 37.07 44.58
N GLY A 16 7.54 36.03 45.42
CA GLY A 16 7.54 36.08 46.87
C GLY A 16 6.18 35.62 47.42
N GLY A 17 6.09 34.39 47.95
CA GLY A 17 4.93 33.94 48.72
C GLY A 17 4.63 32.42 48.69
N PRO A 18 4.89 31.67 49.78
CA PRO A 18 4.59 30.25 49.87
C PRO A 18 3.22 30.03 50.52
N SER A 19 2.27 29.38 49.83
CA SER A 19 1.11 28.80 50.54
C SER A 19 0.37 27.75 49.73
N SER A 20 0.45 26.51 50.22
CA SER A 20 -0.72 25.64 50.35
C SER A 20 -1.49 25.23 49.08
N SER A 21 -0.82 24.75 48.03
CA SER A 21 -1.49 24.01 46.94
C SER A 21 -1.69 22.50 47.23
N LYS A 22 -1.09 21.97 48.32
CA LYS A 22 -1.20 20.55 48.68
C LYS A 22 -2.53 20.16 49.38
N ALA A 23 -3.40 21.12 49.68
CA ALA A 23 -4.67 20.88 50.37
C ALA A 23 -5.89 20.70 49.44
N TRP A 24 -5.82 21.12 48.17
CA TRP A 24 -6.95 20.98 47.24
C TRP A 24 -7.05 19.59 46.61
N PHE A 25 -5.95 18.87 46.47
CA PHE A 25 -5.95 17.55 45.82
C PHE A 25 -6.37 16.38 46.75
N ARG A 26 -6.83 16.67 47.98
CA ARG A 26 -7.11 15.67 49.02
C ARG A 26 -8.58 15.60 49.46
N ARG A 27 -9.51 16.16 48.69
CA ARG A 27 -10.92 16.30 49.13
C ARG A 27 -12.01 15.85 48.14
N LEU A 28 -11.68 14.99 47.18
CA LEU A 28 -12.66 14.41 46.25
C LEU A 28 -12.66 12.88 46.17
N ILE A 29 -12.16 12.20 47.22
CA ILE A 29 -12.39 10.75 47.42
C ILE A 29 -13.56 10.54 48.39
N THR A 30 -14.58 11.39 48.33
CA THR A 30 -15.88 11.10 48.94
C THR A 30 -16.49 9.92 48.20
N ARG A 31 -16.45 8.76 48.87
CA ARG A 31 -17.07 7.49 48.50
C ARG A 31 -18.51 7.71 47.99
N GLY A 32 -18.66 7.83 46.67
CA GLY A 32 -19.95 7.61 46.03
C GLY A 32 -20.33 6.16 46.24
N LYS A 33 -21.39 5.89 47.02
CA LYS A 33 -21.99 4.55 47.10
C LYS A 33 -22.47 4.20 45.70
N ILE A 34 -21.72 3.37 44.97
CA ILE A 34 -22.20 2.74 43.73
C ILE A 34 -23.40 1.89 44.15
N LYS A 35 -24.63 2.37 43.91
CA LYS A 35 -25.84 1.56 44.04
C LYS A 35 -25.68 0.39 43.06
N ARG A 36 -25.38 -0.79 43.57
CA ARG A 36 -25.40 -2.03 42.79
C ARG A 36 -26.87 -2.29 42.45
N PHE A 37 -27.29 -1.87 41.25
CA PHE A 37 -28.54 -2.39 40.68
C PHE A 37 -28.32 -3.89 40.46
N GLY A 38 -29.01 -4.69 41.26
CA GLY A 38 -28.85 -6.14 41.29
C GLY A 38 -29.53 -6.79 40.10
N THR A 39 -28.75 -7.02 39.05
CA THR A 39 -28.90 -8.12 38.08
C THR A 39 -27.52 -8.32 37.44
N GLY A 40 -26.71 -9.21 38.01
CA GLY A 40 -25.39 -9.55 37.47
C GLY A 40 -25.50 -10.58 36.36
N PHE A 41 -24.72 -10.43 35.28
CA PHE A 41 -24.47 -11.48 34.30
C PHE A 41 -23.95 -12.74 35.00
N THR A 42 -24.50 -13.90 34.67
CA THR A 42 -24.00 -15.16 35.23
C THR A 42 -22.65 -15.53 34.59
N LEU A 43 -21.76 -16.19 35.34
CA LEU A 43 -20.50 -16.67 34.78
C LEU A 43 -20.74 -17.65 33.62
N ILE A 44 -21.80 -18.46 33.70
CA ILE A 44 -22.15 -19.40 32.63
C ILE A 44 -22.62 -18.69 31.35
N GLU A 45 -23.35 -17.59 31.48
CA GLU A 45 -23.77 -16.76 30.35
C GLU A 45 -22.56 -16.12 29.65
N LEU A 46 -21.58 -15.64 30.43
CA LEU A 46 -20.33 -15.13 29.87
C LEU A 46 -19.52 -16.23 29.17
N MET A 47 -19.48 -17.45 29.72
CA MET A 47 -18.72 -18.55 29.11
C MET A 47 -19.29 -18.96 27.75
N ILE A 48 -20.62 -19.01 27.61
CA ILE A 48 -21.26 -19.35 26.33
C ILE A 48 -21.00 -18.25 25.30
N VAL A 49 -21.09 -16.97 25.70
CA VAL A 49 -20.82 -15.85 24.79
C VAL A 49 -19.38 -15.89 24.29
N LEU A 50 -18.40 -16.10 25.18
CA LEU A 50 -16.99 -16.21 24.80
C LEU A 50 -16.73 -17.42 23.89
N ALA A 51 -17.42 -18.53 24.11
CA ALA A 51 -17.32 -19.71 23.24
C ALA A 51 -17.77 -19.40 21.81
N ILE A 52 -18.90 -18.71 21.63
CA ILE A 52 -19.41 -18.33 20.30
C ILE A 52 -18.48 -17.31 19.63
N VAL A 53 -18.06 -16.27 20.37
CA VAL A 53 -17.14 -15.25 19.85
C VAL A 53 -15.80 -15.87 19.43
N GLY A 54 -15.29 -16.83 20.18
CA GLY A 54 -14.05 -17.54 19.85
C GLY A 54 -14.13 -18.25 18.50
N VAL A 55 -15.24 -18.95 18.22
CA VAL A 55 -15.44 -19.64 16.92
C VAL A 55 -15.53 -18.63 15.77
N VAL A 56 -16.29 -17.55 15.94
CA VAL A 56 -16.41 -16.51 14.90
C VAL A 56 -15.08 -15.80 14.64
N ALA A 57 -14.35 -15.46 15.71
CA ALA A 57 -13.07 -14.77 15.60
C ALA A 57 -12.01 -15.58 14.85
N ALA A 58 -12.01 -16.91 15.01
CA ALA A 58 -11.07 -17.79 14.31
C ALA A 58 -11.17 -17.69 12.77
N TYR A 59 -12.37 -17.46 12.23
CA TYR A 59 -12.58 -17.22 10.81
C TYR A 59 -12.49 -15.73 10.42
N ALA A 60 -13.03 -14.85 11.26
CA ALA A 60 -13.13 -13.43 10.95
C ALA A 60 -11.77 -12.72 10.92
N ILE A 61 -10.84 -13.08 11.82
CA ILE A 61 -9.50 -12.46 11.90
C ILE A 61 -8.69 -12.68 10.62
N PRO A 62 -8.46 -13.91 10.12
CA PRO A 62 -7.69 -14.10 8.90
C PRO A 62 -8.37 -13.46 7.68
N ALA A 63 -9.70 -13.53 7.57
CA ALA A 63 -10.43 -12.87 6.48
C ALA A 63 -10.28 -11.34 6.50
N TYR A 64 -10.27 -10.73 7.70
CA TYR A 64 -10.05 -9.29 7.85
C TYR A 64 -8.61 -8.89 7.53
N GLN A 65 -7.63 -9.72 7.85
CA GLN A 65 -6.23 -9.50 7.47
C GLN A 65 -6.04 -9.50 5.96
N ASP A 66 -6.65 -10.45 5.24
CA ASP A 66 -6.66 -10.49 3.77
C ASP A 66 -7.29 -9.22 3.16
N TYR A 67 -8.39 -8.72 3.76
CA TYR A 67 -9.02 -7.48 3.32
C TYR A 67 -8.08 -6.27 3.46
N LEU A 68 -7.38 -6.16 4.59
CA LEU A 68 -6.39 -5.10 4.78
C LEU A 68 -5.21 -5.25 3.81
N ALA A 69 -4.75 -6.47 3.54
CA ALA A 69 -3.70 -6.74 2.57
C ALA A 69 -4.11 -6.33 1.14
N ARG A 70 -5.34 -6.64 0.70
CA ARG A 70 -5.88 -6.16 -0.59
C ARG A 70 -5.92 -4.65 -0.70
N SER A 71 -6.31 -3.96 0.38
CA SER A 71 -6.31 -2.49 0.42
C SER A 71 -4.90 -1.92 0.23
N ARG A 72 -3.89 -2.55 0.82
CA ARG A 72 -2.47 -2.19 0.65
C ARG A 72 -1.97 -2.47 -0.77
N VAL A 73 -2.44 -3.52 -1.43
CA VAL A 73 -2.14 -3.77 -2.86
C VAL A 73 -2.67 -2.64 -3.73
N GLY A 74 -3.87 -2.11 -3.41
CA GLY A 74 -4.44 -0.93 -4.08
C GLY A 74 -3.57 0.33 -3.95
N GLU A 75 -2.94 0.54 -2.79
CA GLU A 75 -1.97 1.61 -2.60
C GLU A 75 -0.80 1.47 -3.58
N GLY A 76 -0.21 0.28 -3.71
CA GLY A 76 0.89 0.03 -4.67
C GLY A 76 0.49 0.26 -6.11
N LEU A 77 -0.72 -0.13 -6.50
CA LEU A 77 -1.25 0.17 -7.84
C LEU A 77 -1.41 1.68 -8.07
N SER A 78 -1.82 2.44 -7.05
CA SER A 78 -1.89 3.90 -7.16
C SER A 78 -0.50 4.54 -7.30
N LEU A 79 0.50 4.06 -6.56
CA LEU A 79 1.89 4.53 -6.67
C LEU A 79 2.50 4.21 -8.04
N ALA A 80 2.16 3.04 -8.60
CA ALA A 80 2.60 2.60 -9.92
C ALA A 80 2.01 3.41 -11.08
N SER A 81 1.01 4.28 -10.84
CA SER A 81 0.48 5.17 -11.88
C SER A 81 1.55 6.09 -12.47
N SER A 82 2.49 6.57 -11.63
CA SER A 82 3.65 7.36 -12.05
C SER A 82 4.58 6.58 -12.98
N ALA A 83 4.83 5.30 -12.68
CA ALA A 83 5.62 4.41 -13.52
C ALA A 83 4.95 4.17 -14.88
N ARG A 84 3.64 3.92 -14.89
CA ARG A 84 2.87 3.73 -16.13
C ARG A 84 2.92 4.96 -17.03
N LEU A 85 2.87 6.16 -16.44
CA LEU A 85 2.98 7.41 -17.17
C LEU A 85 4.38 7.56 -17.80
N ALA A 86 5.44 7.32 -17.02
CA ALA A 86 6.81 7.37 -17.53
C ALA A 86 7.03 6.39 -18.70
N VAL A 87 6.54 5.15 -18.57
CA VAL A 87 6.59 4.17 -19.67
C VAL A 87 5.84 4.67 -20.89
N ALA A 88 4.66 5.29 -20.72
CA ALA A 88 3.89 5.81 -21.84
C ALA A 88 4.57 6.97 -22.56
N GLU A 89 5.17 7.90 -21.83
CA GLU A 89 5.93 9.02 -22.39
C GLU A 89 7.18 8.53 -23.15
N ASN A 90 7.90 7.57 -22.57
CA ASN A 90 9.09 6.97 -23.17
C ASN A 90 8.75 6.13 -24.42
N ALA A 91 7.67 5.36 -24.36
CA ALA A 91 7.16 4.59 -25.50
C ALA A 91 6.74 5.48 -26.67
N ALA A 92 6.17 6.66 -26.39
CA ALA A 92 5.82 7.64 -27.41
C ALA A 92 7.06 8.35 -27.99
N SER A 93 8.12 8.50 -27.19
CA SER A 93 9.37 9.15 -27.59
C SER A 93 10.37 8.20 -28.25
N GLY A 94 10.14 6.88 -28.16
CA GLY A 94 11.08 5.86 -28.62
C GLY A 94 12.36 5.78 -27.79
N SER A 95 12.32 6.18 -26.52
CA SER A 95 13.44 6.11 -25.57
C SER A 95 13.46 4.77 -24.82
N ASP A 96 14.37 4.64 -23.86
CA ASP A 96 14.36 3.54 -22.88
C ASP A 96 13.08 3.61 -22.05
N LEU A 97 12.35 2.50 -21.92
CA LEU A 97 10.99 2.52 -21.37
C LEU A 97 10.96 2.89 -19.88
N GLY A 98 11.97 2.49 -19.11
CA GLY A 98 12.20 2.91 -17.72
C GLY A 98 13.10 4.14 -17.59
N GLY A 99 13.55 4.72 -18.70
CA GLY A 99 14.46 5.85 -18.71
C GLY A 99 13.92 7.06 -17.94
N GLY A 100 14.73 7.57 -17.00
CA GLY A 100 14.36 8.73 -16.18
C GLY A 100 13.33 8.45 -15.07
N TYR A 101 12.75 7.24 -15.03
CA TYR A 101 11.89 6.85 -13.91
C TYR A 101 12.75 6.51 -12.68
N ALA A 102 12.49 7.22 -11.59
CA ALA A 102 13.03 6.87 -10.28
C ALA A 102 11.90 6.33 -9.41
N SER A 103 12.12 5.15 -8.82
CA SER A 103 11.18 4.58 -7.87
C SER A 103 10.98 5.55 -6.69
N PRO A 104 9.74 5.87 -6.30
CA PRO A 104 9.51 6.65 -5.09
C PRO A 104 10.06 5.90 -3.87
N PRO A 105 10.42 6.60 -2.79
CA PRO A 105 10.81 5.94 -1.55
C PRO A 105 9.73 4.95 -1.10
N GLY A 106 10.17 3.75 -0.69
CA GLY A 106 9.27 2.71 -0.19
C GLY A 106 8.35 3.24 0.91
N THR A 107 7.08 2.87 0.84
CA THR A 107 6.10 3.18 1.90
C THR A 107 6.10 2.05 2.93
N ARG A 108 5.18 2.11 3.90
CA ARG A 108 4.99 1.00 4.84
C ARG A 108 4.53 -0.28 4.14
N ASN A 109 3.93 -0.17 2.96
CA ASN A 109 3.25 -1.26 2.27
C ASN A 109 3.94 -1.66 0.96
N VAL A 110 4.65 -0.73 0.32
CA VAL A 110 5.39 -0.92 -0.93
C VAL A 110 6.89 -0.78 -0.66
N GLU A 111 7.67 -1.76 -1.08
CA GLU A 111 9.13 -1.76 -0.94
C GLU A 111 9.79 -1.03 -2.10
N SER A 112 9.41 -1.38 -3.33
CA SER A 112 9.92 -0.74 -4.55
C SER A 112 8.99 -0.93 -5.73
N ILE A 113 9.10 -0.02 -6.69
CA ILE A 113 8.49 -0.15 -8.03
C ILE A 113 9.63 -0.10 -9.05
N HIS A 114 9.77 -1.17 -9.82
CA HIS A 114 10.76 -1.28 -10.87
C HIS A 114 10.09 -1.23 -12.25
N VAL A 115 10.72 -0.56 -13.20
CA VAL A 115 10.30 -0.53 -14.60
C VAL A 115 11.40 -1.16 -15.42
N ASP A 116 11.06 -2.17 -16.21
CA ASP A 116 11.98 -2.81 -17.15
C ASP A 116 12.24 -1.87 -18.35
N ASP A 117 13.52 -1.56 -18.59
CA ASP A 117 13.92 -0.62 -19.64
C ASP A 117 13.63 -1.10 -21.06
N THR A 118 13.44 -2.41 -21.26
CA THR A 118 13.33 -3.06 -22.58
C THR A 118 11.89 -3.25 -23.00
N ASN A 119 11.03 -3.72 -22.08
CA ASN A 119 9.64 -4.08 -22.35
C ASN A 119 8.60 -3.21 -21.60
N GLY A 120 9.05 -2.33 -20.70
CA GLY A 120 8.19 -1.40 -19.96
C GLY A 120 7.31 -2.06 -18.89
N GLN A 121 7.55 -3.33 -18.56
CA GLN A 121 6.85 -4.01 -17.49
C GLN A 121 7.15 -3.34 -16.15
N VAL A 122 6.11 -3.15 -15.35
CA VAL A 122 6.23 -2.52 -14.03
C VAL A 122 6.03 -3.58 -12.96
N THR A 123 7.08 -3.85 -12.21
CA THR A 123 7.07 -4.80 -11.08
C THR A 123 6.94 -4.04 -9.77
N ILE A 124 5.87 -4.32 -9.04
CA ILE A 124 5.61 -3.76 -7.71
C ILE A 124 6.01 -4.81 -6.68
N ALA A 125 6.99 -4.49 -5.84
CA ALA A 125 7.35 -5.30 -4.68
C ALA A 125 6.67 -4.72 -3.43
N PHE A 126 5.86 -5.53 -2.76
CA PHE A 126 5.18 -5.16 -1.52
C PHE A 126 6.01 -5.54 -0.30
N SER A 127 5.81 -4.85 0.81
CA SER A 127 6.40 -5.24 2.09
C SER A 127 5.80 -6.55 2.65
N THR A 128 6.46 -7.10 3.68
CA THR A 128 5.96 -8.26 4.45
C THR A 128 4.62 -8.05 5.16
N ARG A 129 4.10 -6.81 5.18
CA ARG A 129 2.75 -6.51 5.68
C ARG A 129 1.65 -6.97 4.72
N VAL A 130 1.96 -7.16 3.45
CA VAL A 130 1.00 -7.61 2.44
C VAL A 130 1.07 -9.12 2.29
N ALA A 131 2.26 -9.64 2.03
CA ALA A 131 2.52 -11.07 1.87
C ALA A 131 3.96 -11.39 2.30
N PRO A 132 4.28 -12.65 2.66
CA PRO A 132 5.64 -13.07 2.98
C PRO A 132 6.67 -12.70 1.89
N ALA A 133 7.94 -12.57 2.29
CA ALA A 133 9.01 -12.33 1.34
C ALA A 133 9.06 -13.46 0.29
N GLY A 134 9.16 -13.10 -0.99
CA GLY A 134 9.14 -14.05 -2.10
C GLY A 134 7.73 -14.39 -2.61
N SER A 135 6.66 -13.93 -1.95
CA SER A 135 5.27 -14.01 -2.43
C SER A 135 4.58 -12.64 -2.47
N ASN A 136 5.36 -11.60 -2.75
CA ASN A 136 4.99 -10.19 -2.56
C ASN A 136 5.16 -9.35 -3.84
N THR A 137 5.23 -9.95 -5.03
CA THR A 137 5.38 -9.21 -6.29
C THR A 137 4.15 -9.27 -7.19
N LEU A 138 3.78 -8.11 -7.75
CA LEU A 138 2.72 -7.96 -8.73
C LEU A 138 3.30 -7.29 -9.98
N VAL A 139 2.97 -7.79 -11.17
CA VAL A 139 3.54 -7.28 -12.43
C VAL A 139 2.44 -6.67 -13.29
N LEU A 140 2.73 -5.50 -13.84
CA LEU A 140 1.88 -4.80 -14.80
C LEU A 140 2.57 -4.83 -16.15
N VAL A 141 1.91 -5.42 -17.13
CA VAL A 141 2.46 -5.62 -18.47
C VAL A 141 1.79 -4.64 -19.42
N PRO A 142 2.54 -3.71 -20.03
CA PRO A 142 2.02 -2.88 -21.10
C PRO A 142 1.97 -3.66 -22.41
N SER A 143 1.01 -3.33 -23.25
CA SER A 143 0.91 -3.83 -24.61
C SER A 143 0.35 -2.77 -25.53
N THR A 144 0.73 -2.82 -26.81
CA THR A 144 0.13 -2.02 -27.87
C THR A 144 -0.54 -2.94 -28.88
N PRO A 145 -1.50 -2.43 -29.67
CA PRO A 145 -1.96 -3.17 -30.83
C PRO A 145 -0.81 -3.39 -31.83
N ASP A 146 -0.85 -4.49 -32.57
CA ASP A 146 0.09 -4.80 -33.65
C ASP A 146 0.03 -3.79 -34.80
N ASN A 147 -1.13 -3.18 -35.03
CA ASN A 147 -1.32 -2.11 -36.00
C ASN A 147 -2.42 -1.14 -35.53
N ALA A 148 -2.32 0.15 -35.90
CA ALA A 148 -3.17 1.21 -35.35
C ALA A 148 -4.59 1.27 -35.95
N GLU A 149 -4.77 0.80 -37.19
CA GLU A 149 -6.03 0.96 -37.94
C GLU A 149 -6.95 -0.27 -37.84
N THR A 150 -6.37 -1.48 -37.79
CA THR A 150 -7.09 -2.77 -37.76
C THR A 150 -6.44 -3.76 -36.79
N PRO A 151 -6.49 -3.50 -35.47
CA PRO A 151 -5.76 -4.31 -34.49
C PRO A 151 -6.16 -5.78 -34.59
N THR A 152 -5.17 -6.68 -34.72
CA THR A 152 -5.35 -8.14 -34.83
C THR A 152 -4.61 -8.90 -33.72
N ALA A 153 -3.66 -8.27 -33.05
CA ALA A 153 -2.96 -8.82 -31.90
C ALA A 153 -2.50 -7.72 -30.95
N ARG A 154 -2.02 -8.12 -29.77
CA ARG A 154 -1.35 -7.25 -28.81
C ARG A 154 0.12 -7.65 -28.75
N THR A 155 1.02 -6.69 -28.84
CA THR A 155 2.46 -6.90 -28.86
C THR A 155 3.13 -6.26 -27.65
N VAL A 156 4.31 -6.79 -27.30
CA VAL A 156 5.17 -6.23 -26.25
C VAL A 156 5.77 -4.92 -26.74
N LEU A 157 5.93 -3.95 -25.84
CA LEU A 157 6.67 -2.74 -26.13
C LEU A 157 8.14 -3.06 -26.34
N THR A 158 8.82 -2.25 -27.16
CA THR A 158 10.23 -2.43 -27.48
C THR A 158 10.99 -1.13 -27.35
N LYS A 159 12.00 -1.12 -26.48
CA LYS A 159 12.96 -0.02 -26.33
C LYS A 159 13.48 0.49 -27.67
N GLY A 160 13.64 1.81 -27.78
CA GLY A 160 14.24 2.44 -28.96
C GLY A 160 13.28 2.59 -30.15
N SER A 161 12.01 2.21 -29.99
CA SER A 161 11.01 2.32 -31.05
C SER A 161 9.74 3.01 -30.57
N VAL A 162 9.20 3.90 -31.41
CA VAL A 162 7.94 4.59 -31.14
C VAL A 162 6.80 3.60 -31.27
N GLN A 163 6.05 3.43 -30.19
CA GLN A 163 4.94 2.48 -30.14
C GLN A 163 3.68 3.12 -30.72
N ALA A 164 3.09 2.50 -31.75
CA ALA A 164 1.88 3.00 -32.39
C ALA A 164 0.62 2.57 -31.61
N GLY A 165 -0.36 3.48 -31.52
CA GLY A 165 -1.65 3.21 -30.88
C GLY A 165 -1.66 3.46 -29.36
N SER A 166 -2.71 2.97 -28.69
CA SER A 166 -2.89 3.15 -27.24
C SER A 166 -2.23 2.02 -26.46
N ILE A 167 -1.54 2.38 -25.37
CA ILE A 167 -0.98 1.41 -24.44
C ILE A 167 -2.10 0.86 -23.56
N THR A 168 -2.30 -0.45 -23.63
CA THR A 168 -3.19 -1.19 -22.74
C THR A 168 -2.38 -1.90 -21.67
N TRP A 169 -2.76 -1.71 -20.41
CA TRP A 169 -2.11 -2.32 -19.27
C TRP A 169 -2.89 -3.55 -18.80
N GLU A 170 -2.17 -4.62 -18.56
CA GLU A 170 -2.72 -5.80 -17.91
C GLU A 170 -1.98 -6.11 -16.63
N CYS A 171 -2.72 -6.58 -15.62
CA CYS A 171 -2.17 -6.95 -14.33
C CYS A 171 -2.02 -8.47 -14.21
N PHE A 172 -0.91 -8.90 -13.61
CA PHE A 172 -0.62 -10.30 -13.34
C PHE A 172 -0.21 -10.48 -11.87
N ALA A 173 -0.97 -11.33 -11.17
CA ALA A 173 -0.64 -11.91 -9.88
C ALA A 173 -0.21 -13.38 -10.05
N ALA A 174 0.21 -14.02 -8.96
CA ALA A 174 0.56 -15.43 -9.00
C ALA A 174 -0.57 -16.26 -9.62
N THR A 175 -0.20 -17.32 -10.33
CA THR A 175 -1.08 -18.26 -11.05
C THR A 175 -1.74 -17.74 -12.33
N LYS A 176 -1.75 -16.42 -12.60
CA LYS A 176 -2.19 -15.90 -13.90
C LYS A 176 -1.09 -16.11 -14.95
N THR A 177 -1.28 -17.05 -15.86
CA THR A 177 -0.29 -17.43 -16.87
C THR A 177 -0.58 -16.91 -18.28
N ALA A 178 -1.75 -16.28 -18.48
CA ALA A 178 -2.16 -15.77 -19.77
C ALA A 178 -2.95 -14.47 -19.62
N SER A 179 -2.96 -13.67 -20.69
CA SER A 179 -3.78 -12.48 -20.80
C SER A 179 -5.28 -12.83 -20.79
N SER A 180 -6.07 -12.07 -20.06
CA SER A 180 -7.54 -12.08 -20.07
C SER A 180 -8.15 -10.90 -20.83
N LEU A 181 -7.32 -10.06 -21.45
CA LEU A 181 -7.81 -8.98 -22.31
C LEU A 181 -8.66 -9.50 -23.47
N PRO A 182 -9.79 -8.85 -23.77
CA PRO A 182 -10.58 -9.14 -24.97
C PRO A 182 -9.82 -8.69 -26.24
N ALA A 183 -10.43 -8.97 -27.41
CA ALA A 183 -9.93 -8.61 -28.75
C ALA A 183 -9.18 -7.26 -28.78
N PRO A 184 -8.07 -7.14 -29.52
CA PRO A 184 -7.75 -7.89 -30.75
C PRO A 184 -7.03 -9.23 -30.57
N GLY A 185 -6.56 -9.58 -29.38
CA GLY A 185 -5.92 -10.86 -29.10
C GLY A 185 -5.34 -10.92 -27.69
N ALA A 186 -4.86 -12.09 -27.28
CA ALA A 186 -4.18 -12.24 -26.00
C ALA A 186 -2.91 -11.35 -25.96
N GLY A 187 -2.77 -10.59 -24.88
CA GLY A 187 -1.57 -9.81 -24.58
C GLY A 187 -0.37 -10.65 -24.18
N PRO A 188 0.82 -10.02 -24.14
CA PRO A 188 2.04 -10.68 -23.70
C PRO A 188 1.98 -11.06 -22.21
N SER A 189 2.68 -12.15 -21.87
CA SER A 189 2.92 -12.55 -20.48
C SER A 189 4.10 -11.78 -19.87
N PRO A 190 4.16 -11.66 -18.53
CA PRO A 190 5.30 -11.03 -17.88
C PRO A 190 6.60 -11.82 -18.13
N SER A 191 7.75 -11.13 -18.14
CA SER A 191 9.08 -11.74 -18.32
C SER A 191 9.50 -12.55 -17.09
N GLU A 192 9.11 -12.09 -15.91
CA GLU A 192 9.28 -12.77 -14.63
C GLU A 192 7.91 -13.07 -14.01
N ALA A 193 7.74 -14.27 -13.46
CA ALA A 193 6.46 -14.68 -12.89
C ALA A 193 6.15 -13.89 -11.60
N PRO A 194 5.01 -13.20 -11.51
CA PRO A 194 4.58 -12.56 -10.26
C PRO A 194 4.30 -13.59 -9.18
N THR A 195 4.54 -13.23 -7.93
CA THR A 195 4.45 -14.15 -6.80
C THR A 195 3.34 -13.81 -5.79
N LEU A 196 2.66 -12.67 -5.96
CA LEU A 196 1.56 -12.26 -5.07
C LEU A 196 0.38 -13.25 -5.13
N PRO A 197 -0.04 -13.83 -3.99
CA PRO A 197 -1.18 -14.75 -3.95
C PRO A 197 -2.45 -14.18 -4.58
N PRO A 198 -3.20 -14.96 -5.38
CA PRO A 198 -4.38 -14.48 -6.10
C PRO A 198 -5.53 -14.07 -5.18
N ASN A 199 -5.58 -14.56 -3.93
CA ASN A 199 -6.54 -14.09 -2.93
C ASN A 199 -6.23 -12.67 -2.44
N LEU A 200 -5.01 -12.16 -2.59
CA LEU A 200 -4.62 -10.81 -2.17
C LEU A 200 -4.63 -9.82 -3.33
N ALA A 201 -4.59 -10.32 -4.56
CA ALA A 201 -4.63 -9.49 -5.75
C ALA A 201 -6.06 -9.02 -6.10
N PRO A 202 -6.20 -7.85 -6.74
CA PRO A 202 -7.46 -7.43 -7.37
C PRO A 202 -7.96 -8.45 -8.40
N PRO A 203 -9.28 -8.50 -8.67
CA PRO A 203 -9.88 -9.43 -9.62
C PRO A 203 -9.22 -9.42 -11.01
N GLU A 204 -8.88 -8.23 -11.53
CA GLU A 204 -8.25 -8.04 -12.83
C GLU A 204 -6.84 -8.65 -12.94
N CYS A 205 -6.17 -8.88 -11.81
CA CYS A 205 -4.82 -9.43 -11.75
C CYS A 205 -4.79 -10.95 -11.65
N ARG A 206 -5.92 -11.59 -11.30
CA ARG A 206 -6.01 -13.04 -11.04
C ARG A 206 -6.77 -13.82 -12.12
N THR A 207 -7.57 -13.15 -12.94
CA THR A 207 -8.32 -13.75 -14.04
C THR A 207 -7.68 -13.44 -15.37
#